data_AF-A0A967M396-F1
#
_entry.id   AF-A0A967M396-F1
#
_cell.length_a   1.000
_cell.length_b   1.000
_cell.length_c   1.000
_cell.angle_alpha   90.00
_cell.angle_beta   90.00
_cell.angle_gamma   90.00
#
_symmetry.space_group_name_H-M   'P 1'
#
loop_
_entity.id
_entity.type
_entity.pdbx_description
1 polymer ?
#
loop_
_entity_poly.entity_id
_entity_poly.type
_entity_poly.pdbx_seq_one_letter_code
_entity_poly.pdbx_strand_id
1 'polypeptide(L)'
;MARRYFGTDGIRGRVGKNPMTADFAMRLAGAAGKVLTPNGGKVLIGKDTRVSGYMFESALEAGFVAAGVDVLLTGPLPTPAVAYLTQELCTDFGIVISASHNPYYDNGIKFFDRAGQKFSDELEQQIEDRLDDPPVTLDSMSLGRATNASFARQDYMRFCRSSIPGDMSLEGLKIVVDCSHGAGY
;
A
#
# COMPACT_ATOMS: atom_id res chain seq x y z
N MET A 1 -22.93 -10.32 5.04
CA MET A 1 -23.14 -9.06 5.80
C MET A 1 -22.63 -7.90 4.96
N ALA A 2 -23.12 -6.68 5.14
CA ALA A 2 -22.65 -5.53 4.36
C ALA A 2 -21.27 -5.07 4.89
N ARG A 3 -20.32 -4.79 3.99
CA ARG A 3 -18.98 -4.27 4.32
C ARG A 3 -19.11 -2.96 5.11
N ARG A 4 -18.30 -2.80 6.18
CA ARG A 4 -18.35 -1.60 7.05
C ARG A 4 -17.41 -0.49 6.59
N TYR A 5 -16.24 -0.85 6.06
CA TYR A 5 -15.16 0.09 5.74
C TYR A 5 -14.57 -0.10 4.34
N PHE A 6 -14.44 -1.35 3.86
CA PHE A 6 -13.95 -1.61 2.51
C PHE A 6 -15.01 -1.25 1.46
N GLY A 7 -14.64 -0.37 0.53
CA GLY A 7 -15.41 -0.06 -0.68
C GLY A 7 -14.87 -0.79 -1.89
N THR A 8 -15.30 -0.38 -3.09
CA THR A 8 -14.91 -1.01 -4.38
C THR A 8 -13.39 -0.97 -4.67
N ASP A 9 -12.65 -0.08 -4.01
CA ASP A 9 -11.23 0.12 -4.26
C ASP A 9 -10.51 0.54 -2.97
N GLY A 10 -10.63 -0.33 -1.96
CA GLY A 10 -10.07 -0.15 -0.63
C GLY A 10 -10.90 0.75 0.27
N ILE A 11 -10.27 1.27 1.31
CA ILE A 11 -10.88 2.16 2.30
C ILE A 11 -10.56 3.60 1.89
N ARG A 12 -11.55 4.48 1.83
CA ARG A 12 -11.37 5.88 1.42
C ARG A 12 -12.17 6.83 2.30
N GLY A 13 -11.70 8.07 2.39
CA GLY A 13 -12.44 9.13 3.07
C GLY A 13 -11.63 10.39 3.25
N ARG A 14 -12.26 11.39 3.87
CA ARG A 14 -11.60 12.65 4.21
C ARG A 14 -10.65 12.46 5.39
N VAL A 15 -9.41 12.92 5.25
CA VAL A 15 -8.40 12.81 6.30
C VAL A 15 -8.88 13.50 7.58
N GLY A 16 -8.71 12.83 8.72
CA GLY A 16 -9.17 13.29 10.03
C GLY A 16 -10.65 12.98 10.33
N LYS A 17 -11.34 12.27 9.42
CA LYS A 17 -12.69 11.72 9.65
C LYS A 17 -12.64 10.21 9.57
N ASN A 18 -13.34 9.52 10.48
CA ASN A 18 -13.45 8.06 10.46
C ASN A 18 -13.94 7.58 9.07
N PRO A 19 -13.30 6.59 8.41
CA PRO A 19 -12.14 5.79 8.87
C PRO A 19 -10.74 6.31 8.52
N MET A 20 -10.59 7.48 7.92
CA MET A 20 -9.29 8.05 7.56
C MET A 20 -8.62 8.83 8.70
N THR A 21 -8.29 8.10 9.76
CA THR A 21 -7.51 8.58 10.93
C THR A 21 -6.29 7.70 11.18
N ALA A 22 -5.27 8.23 11.85
CA ALA A 22 -4.02 7.50 12.11
C ALA A 22 -4.24 6.28 13.03
N ASP A 23 -5.09 6.40 14.04
CA ASP A 23 -5.45 5.31 14.95
C ASP A 23 -6.21 4.18 14.24
N PHE A 24 -7.05 4.52 13.25
CA PHE A 24 -7.70 3.52 12.42
C PHE A 24 -6.68 2.79 11.54
N ALA A 25 -5.75 3.50 10.91
CA ALA A 25 -4.72 2.90 10.08
C ALA A 25 -3.83 1.93 10.89
N MET A 26 -3.46 2.29 12.12
CA MET A 26 -2.69 1.40 13.00
C MET A 26 -3.48 0.13 13.37
N ARG A 27 -4.78 0.27 13.69
CA ARG A 27 -5.67 -0.88 13.96
C ARG A 27 -5.85 -1.78 12.73
N LEU A 28 -6.05 -1.16 11.57
CA LEU A 28 -6.15 -1.84 10.28
C LEU A 28 -4.89 -2.65 9.97
N ALA A 29 -3.70 -2.09 10.20
CA ALA A 29 -2.45 -2.81 10.02
C ALA A 29 -2.33 -4.03 10.94
N GLY A 30 -2.65 -3.88 12.24
CA GLY A 30 -2.64 -5.00 13.18
C GLY A 30 -3.65 -6.10 12.80
N ALA A 31 -4.86 -5.71 12.40
CA ALA A 31 -5.90 -6.64 11.93
C ALA A 31 -5.46 -7.39 10.65
N ALA A 32 -4.96 -6.65 9.65
CA ALA A 32 -4.45 -7.23 8.41
C ALA A 32 -3.25 -8.15 8.66
N GLY A 33 -2.30 -7.76 9.51
CA GLY A 33 -1.14 -8.60 9.85
C GLY A 33 -1.54 -9.93 10.48
N LYS A 34 -2.53 -9.95 11.39
CA LYS A 34 -3.06 -11.19 11.98
C LYS A 34 -3.71 -12.11 10.95
N VAL A 35 -4.46 -11.55 10.01
CA VAL A 35 -5.22 -12.32 9.01
C VAL A 35 -4.30 -12.86 7.92
N LEU A 36 -3.43 -12.01 7.39
CA LEU A 36 -2.63 -12.31 6.19
C LEU A 36 -1.33 -13.03 6.52
N THR A 37 -0.74 -12.71 7.67
CA THR A 37 0.61 -13.15 8.04
C THR A 37 0.68 -13.56 9.52
N PRO A 38 -0.14 -14.54 9.98
CA PRO A 38 -0.23 -14.91 11.40
C PRO A 38 1.08 -15.41 12.02
N ASN A 39 2.03 -15.85 11.17
CA ASN A 39 3.34 -16.35 11.59
C ASN A 39 4.49 -15.40 11.18
N GLY A 40 4.18 -14.13 10.95
CA GLY A 40 5.09 -13.17 10.32
C GLY A 40 5.04 -13.24 8.79
N GLY A 41 5.59 -12.22 8.14
CA GLY A 41 5.55 -12.06 6.69
C GLY A 41 6.09 -10.69 6.27
N LYS A 42 5.85 -10.30 5.02
CA LYS A 42 6.33 -9.04 4.45
C LYS A 42 5.23 -8.28 3.73
N VAL A 43 5.16 -6.98 3.95
CA VAL A 43 4.27 -6.05 3.22
C VAL A 43 5.07 -5.01 2.46
N LEU A 44 4.69 -4.73 1.22
CA LEU A 44 5.17 -3.59 0.45
C LEU A 44 4.21 -2.40 0.59
N ILE A 45 4.69 -1.24 1.02
CA ILE A 45 3.88 -0.02 1.12
C ILE A 45 4.39 1.02 0.14
N GLY A 46 3.48 1.53 -0.68
CA GLY A 46 3.69 2.74 -1.49
C GLY A 46 2.59 3.76 -1.25
N LYS A 47 2.82 4.98 -1.72
CA LYS A 47 1.88 6.10 -1.57
C LYS A 47 1.89 7.01 -2.78
N ASP A 48 0.88 7.87 -2.86
CA ASP A 48 0.97 9.06 -3.70
C ASP A 48 1.67 10.23 -2.99
N THR A 49 1.57 11.41 -3.57
CA THR A 49 2.26 12.63 -3.12
C THR A 49 1.50 13.41 -2.04
N ARG A 50 0.36 12.92 -1.56
CA ARG A 50 -0.42 13.60 -0.51
C ARG A 50 0.39 13.68 0.78
N VAL A 51 0.40 14.85 1.42
CA VAL A 51 1.08 15.05 2.71
C VAL A 51 0.54 14.12 3.82
N SER A 52 -0.76 13.78 3.78
CA SER A 52 -1.35 12.80 4.70
C SER A 52 -0.78 11.39 4.53
N GLY A 53 -0.15 11.09 3.38
CA GLY A 53 0.49 9.82 3.11
C GLY A 53 1.60 9.48 4.09
N TYR A 54 2.39 10.46 4.57
CA TYR A 54 3.42 10.24 5.60
C TYR A 54 2.81 9.73 6.91
N MET A 55 1.72 10.36 7.35
CA MET A 55 1.04 9.98 8.59
C MET A 55 0.47 8.56 8.50
N PHE A 56 -0.18 8.20 7.40
CA PHE A 56 -0.74 6.85 7.24
C PHE A 56 0.35 5.79 7.02
N GLU A 57 1.43 6.12 6.31
CA GLU A 57 2.57 5.22 6.13
C GLU A 57 3.19 4.86 7.47
N SER A 58 3.49 5.85 8.32
CA SER A 58 4.03 5.60 9.66
C SER A 58 3.06 4.83 10.57
N ALA A 59 1.75 5.11 10.49
CA ALA A 59 0.75 4.40 11.30
C ALA A 59 0.60 2.93 10.87
N LEU A 60 0.59 2.67 9.56
CA LEU A 60 0.57 1.31 9.01
C LEU A 60 1.87 0.57 9.35
N GLU A 61 3.02 1.21 9.14
CA GLU A 61 4.34 0.67 9.49
C GLU A 61 4.39 0.24 10.95
N ALA A 62 4.00 1.12 11.87
CA ALA A 62 3.98 0.81 13.30
C ALA A 62 3.06 -0.38 13.63
N GLY A 63 1.85 -0.42 13.06
CA GLY A 63 0.91 -1.52 13.29
C GLY A 63 1.40 -2.87 12.74
N PHE A 64 2.03 -2.88 11.57
CA PHE A 64 2.60 -4.08 10.97
C PHE A 64 3.83 -4.58 11.72
N VAL A 65 4.77 -3.70 12.05
CA VAL A 65 5.96 -4.04 12.82
C VAL A 65 5.58 -4.61 14.19
N ALA A 66 4.62 -3.99 14.87
CA ALA A 66 4.11 -4.48 16.15
C ALA A 66 3.46 -5.87 16.05
N ALA A 67 2.89 -6.21 14.89
CA ALA A 67 2.31 -7.53 14.59
C ALA A 67 3.32 -8.55 14.05
N GLY A 68 4.62 -8.22 13.98
CA GLY A 68 5.67 -9.13 13.50
C GLY A 68 5.82 -9.19 11.98
N VAL A 69 5.29 -8.20 11.26
CA VAL A 69 5.35 -8.12 9.80
C VAL A 69 6.48 -7.18 9.38
N ASP A 70 7.37 -7.65 8.51
CA ASP A 70 8.40 -6.83 7.88
C ASP A 70 7.77 -5.86 6.87
N VAL A 71 8.25 -4.62 6.85
CA VAL A 71 7.69 -3.54 6.02
C VAL A 71 8.75 -3.08 5.02
N LEU A 72 8.39 -3.08 3.74
CA LEU A 72 9.17 -2.47 2.66
C LEU A 72 8.52 -1.16 2.24
N LEU A 73 9.21 -0.03 2.44
CA LEU A 73 8.72 1.30 2.13
C LEU A 73 9.29 1.78 0.79
N THR A 74 8.41 2.06 -0.17
CA THR A 74 8.83 2.56 -1.51
C THR A 74 8.84 4.08 -1.61
N GLY A 75 8.13 4.77 -0.70
CA GLY A 75 7.81 6.18 -0.84
C GLY A 75 6.77 6.42 -1.95
N PRO A 76 6.78 7.60 -2.60
CA PRO A 76 5.87 7.88 -3.71
C PRO A 76 6.10 6.95 -4.91
N LEU A 77 5.08 6.13 -5.22
CA LEU A 77 5.13 5.17 -6.31
C LEU A 77 3.71 4.91 -6.88
N PRO A 78 3.53 4.84 -8.21
CA PRO A 78 2.22 4.59 -8.80
C PRO A 78 1.58 3.29 -8.32
N THR A 79 0.25 3.26 -8.19
CA THR A 79 -0.51 2.04 -7.85
C THR A 79 -0.10 0.78 -8.63
N PRO A 80 0.00 0.81 -9.98
CA PRO A 80 0.40 -0.39 -10.73
C PRO A 80 1.83 -0.85 -10.43
N ALA A 81 2.73 0.05 -10.01
CA ALA A 81 4.08 -0.29 -9.64
C ALA A 81 4.11 -1.08 -8.32
N VAL A 82 3.31 -0.69 -7.33
CA VAL A 82 3.19 -1.44 -6.07
C VAL A 82 2.61 -2.83 -6.33
N ALA A 83 1.56 -2.95 -7.16
CA ALA A 83 0.97 -4.25 -7.52
C ALA A 83 1.99 -5.17 -8.23
N TYR A 84 2.79 -4.63 -9.16
CA TYR A 84 3.86 -5.37 -9.82
C TYR A 84 4.98 -5.77 -8.84
N LEU A 85 5.49 -4.82 -8.06
CA LEU A 85 6.61 -5.08 -7.13
C LEU A 85 6.22 -5.98 -5.97
N THR A 86 4.93 -6.06 -5.62
CA THR A 86 4.45 -7.04 -4.64
C THR A 86 4.78 -8.47 -5.07
N GLN A 87 4.62 -8.77 -6.37
CA GLN A 87 5.00 -10.05 -6.97
C GLN A 87 6.52 -10.18 -7.09
N GLU A 88 7.18 -9.17 -7.69
CA GLU A 88 8.61 -9.22 -7.99
C GLU A 88 9.47 -9.38 -6.72
N LEU A 89 9.09 -8.71 -5.62
CA LEU A 89 9.80 -8.74 -4.35
C LEU A 89 9.35 -9.88 -3.43
N CYS A 90 8.45 -10.75 -3.91
CA CYS A 90 7.88 -11.86 -3.15
C CYS A 90 7.32 -11.46 -1.78
N THR A 91 6.70 -10.28 -1.68
CA THR A 91 5.98 -9.88 -0.46
C THR A 91 4.63 -10.61 -0.38
N ASP A 92 4.10 -10.78 0.82
CA ASP A 92 2.84 -11.50 1.03
C ASP A 92 1.64 -10.67 0.56
N PHE A 93 1.74 -9.34 0.65
CA PHE A 93 0.74 -8.41 0.15
C PHE A 93 1.34 -7.01 -0.06
N GLY A 94 0.65 -6.17 -0.82
CA GLY A 94 1.01 -4.79 -1.10
C GLY A 94 -0.07 -3.81 -0.62
N ILE A 95 0.35 -2.60 -0.26
CA ILE A 95 -0.54 -1.50 0.12
C ILE A 95 -0.21 -0.25 -0.68
N VAL A 96 -1.26 0.42 -1.15
CA VAL A 96 -1.16 1.77 -1.71
C VAL A 96 -1.97 2.75 -0.88
N ILE A 97 -1.29 3.79 -0.39
CA ILE A 97 -1.90 4.93 0.29
C ILE A 97 -2.22 5.99 -0.77
N SER A 98 -3.46 6.00 -1.26
CA SER A 98 -3.94 6.99 -2.23
C SER A 98 -5.46 6.95 -2.37
N ALA A 99 -6.08 8.13 -2.50
CA ALA A 99 -7.45 8.27 -2.97
C ALA A 99 -7.55 8.47 -4.50
N SER A 100 -6.49 8.17 -5.26
CA SER A 100 -6.44 8.33 -6.72
C SER A 100 -6.75 9.77 -7.14
N HIS A 101 -7.81 9.98 -7.92
CA HIS A 101 -8.22 11.28 -8.48
C HIS A 101 -9.01 12.16 -7.50
N ASN A 102 -9.31 11.70 -6.29
CA ASN A 102 -10.03 12.50 -5.30
C ASN A 102 -9.26 13.78 -4.93
N PRO A 103 -9.94 14.83 -4.41
CA PRO A 103 -9.30 16.04 -3.90
C PRO A 103 -8.24 15.74 -2.84
N TYR A 104 -7.22 16.59 -2.72
CA TYR A 104 -6.03 16.38 -1.86
C TYR A 104 -6.33 16.12 -0.36
N TYR A 105 -7.48 16.57 0.13
CA TYR A 105 -7.93 16.38 1.52
C TYR A 105 -8.53 15.00 1.80
N ASP A 106 -8.73 14.18 0.77
CA ASP A 106 -9.08 12.76 0.89
C ASP A 106 -7.83 11.89 0.87
N ASN A 107 -7.92 10.70 1.43
CA ASN A 107 -6.93 9.65 1.21
C ASN A 107 -7.61 8.27 1.20
N GLY A 108 -6.83 7.23 0.94
CA GLY A 108 -7.31 5.87 0.97
C GLY A 108 -6.19 4.85 1.16
N ILE A 109 -6.59 3.62 1.48
CA ILE A 109 -5.71 2.48 1.70
C ILE A 109 -6.25 1.33 0.86
N LYS A 110 -5.45 0.88 -0.10
CA LYS A 110 -5.78 -0.22 -1.02
C LYS A 110 -4.86 -1.40 -0.76
N PHE A 111 -5.39 -2.61 -0.82
CA PHE A 111 -4.62 -3.84 -0.63
C PHE A 111 -4.50 -4.62 -1.93
N PHE A 112 -3.35 -5.28 -2.09
CA PHE A 112 -3.04 -6.19 -3.17
C PHE A 112 -2.54 -7.51 -2.59
N ASP A 113 -2.98 -8.64 -3.11
CA ASP A 113 -2.45 -9.94 -2.74
C ASP A 113 -1.05 -10.17 -3.32
N ARG A 114 -0.47 -11.32 -2.99
CA ARG A 114 0.82 -11.77 -3.51
C ARG A 114 0.90 -11.80 -5.04
N ALA A 115 -0.23 -11.95 -5.73
CA ALA A 115 -0.34 -11.91 -7.19
C ALA A 115 -0.59 -10.50 -7.73
N GLY A 116 -0.49 -9.46 -6.91
CA GLY A 116 -0.75 -8.07 -7.28
C GLY A 116 -2.21 -7.78 -7.61
N GLN A 117 -3.13 -8.67 -7.26
CA GLN A 117 -4.57 -8.53 -7.51
C GLN A 117 -5.27 -7.94 -6.29
N LYS A 118 -6.46 -7.38 -6.48
CA LYS A 118 -7.26 -6.90 -5.35
C LYS A 118 -7.67 -8.07 -4.46
N PHE A 119 -7.75 -7.81 -3.15
CA PHE A 119 -8.31 -8.76 -2.21
C PHE A 119 -9.74 -9.17 -2.57
N SER A 120 -10.09 -10.40 -2.23
CA SER A 120 -11.47 -10.86 -2.31
C SER A 120 -12.31 -10.27 -1.18
N ASP A 121 -13.61 -10.20 -1.39
CA ASP A 121 -14.59 -9.73 -0.42
C ASP A 121 -14.50 -10.47 0.92
N GLU A 122 -14.24 -11.78 0.86
CA GLU A 122 -14.10 -12.63 2.04
C GLU A 122 -12.87 -12.24 2.86
N LEU A 123 -11.76 -11.92 2.19
CA LEU A 123 -10.54 -11.51 2.86
C LEU A 123 -10.68 -10.12 3.48
N GLU A 124 -11.31 -9.19 2.78
CA GLU A 124 -11.66 -7.87 3.33
C GLU A 124 -12.54 -8.02 4.58
N GLN A 125 -13.56 -8.88 4.54
CA GLN A 125 -14.43 -9.13 5.68
C GLN A 125 -13.67 -9.73 6.88
N GLN A 126 -12.76 -10.68 6.65
CA GLN A 126 -11.92 -11.25 7.71
C GLN A 126 -11.05 -10.18 8.40
N ILE A 127 -10.56 -9.19 7.65
CA ILE A 127 -9.81 -8.06 8.21
C ILE A 127 -10.75 -7.15 9.01
N GLU A 128 -11.94 -6.82 8.48
CA GLU A 128 -12.91 -5.99 9.19
C GLU A 128 -13.34 -6.58 10.52
N ASP A 129 -13.57 -7.90 10.57
CA ASP A 129 -14.01 -8.60 11.78
C ASP A 129 -12.96 -8.56 12.91
N ARG A 130 -11.72 -8.19 12.59
CA ARG A 130 -10.60 -8.06 13.55
C ARG A 130 -10.26 -6.62 13.92
N LEU A 131 -10.93 -5.62 13.35
CA LEU A 131 -10.62 -4.20 13.60
C LEU A 131 -10.90 -3.75 15.03
N ASP A 132 -11.83 -4.43 15.71
CA ASP A 132 -12.22 -4.16 17.09
C ASP A 132 -11.39 -4.98 18.10
N ASP A 133 -10.48 -5.84 17.62
CA ASP A 133 -9.54 -6.55 18.50
C ASP A 133 -8.59 -5.55 19.20
N PRO A 134 -8.09 -5.88 20.40
CA PRO A 134 -7.03 -5.12 21.02
C PRO A 134 -5.79 -5.00 20.11
N PRO A 135 -5.09 -3.85 20.15
CA PRO A 135 -3.81 -3.68 19.47
C PRO A 135 -2.83 -4.79 19.85
N VAL A 136 -2.07 -5.28 18.87
CA VAL A 136 -1.00 -6.26 19.10
C VAL A 136 0.34 -5.55 19.16
N THR A 137 1.17 -5.98 20.11
CA THR A 137 2.60 -5.72 20.13
C THR A 137 3.26 -7.00 20.59
N LEU A 138 3.94 -7.69 19.67
CA LEU A 138 4.68 -8.90 19.99
C LEU A 138 5.92 -8.56 20.82
N ASP A 139 6.50 -9.59 21.43
CA ASP A 139 7.75 -9.46 22.17
C ASP A 139 8.87 -8.92 21.26
N SER A 140 9.86 -8.24 21.86
CA SER A 140 10.90 -7.51 21.12
C SER A 140 11.65 -8.34 20.07
N MET A 141 11.77 -9.67 20.27
CA MET A 141 12.44 -10.57 19.33
C MET A 141 11.57 -10.99 18.14
N SER A 142 10.26 -10.75 18.23
CA SER A 142 9.25 -11.12 17.25
C SER A 142 8.67 -9.89 16.53
N LEU A 143 9.19 -8.69 16.80
CA LEU A 143 8.84 -7.49 16.04
C LEU A 143 9.36 -7.59 14.61
N GLY A 144 8.57 -7.07 13.66
CA GLY A 144 8.99 -6.93 12.27
C GLY A 144 10.04 -5.83 12.10
N ARG A 145 10.58 -5.71 10.89
CA ARG A 145 11.54 -4.66 10.53
C ARG A 145 11.04 -3.84 9.36
N ALA A 146 11.13 -2.52 9.49
CA ALA A 146 10.90 -1.60 8.39
C ALA A 146 12.21 -1.29 7.65
N THR A 147 12.17 -1.35 6.31
CA THR A 147 13.30 -0.98 5.46
C THR A 147 12.84 -0.19 4.24
N ASN A 148 13.70 0.70 3.75
CA ASN A 148 13.41 1.48 2.55
C ASN A 148 13.80 0.69 1.30
N ALA A 149 12.85 0.48 0.39
CA ALA A 149 13.05 -0.11 -0.92
C ALA A 149 13.43 0.97 -1.95
N SER A 150 14.58 1.62 -1.76
CA SER A 150 15.05 2.72 -2.63
C SER A 150 15.24 2.34 -4.10
N PHE A 151 15.39 1.04 -4.39
CA PHE A 151 15.50 0.47 -5.73
C PHE A 151 14.15 0.35 -6.47
N ALA A 152 13.02 0.38 -5.76
CA ALA A 152 11.68 0.09 -6.30
C ALA A 152 11.33 0.90 -7.56
N ARG A 153 11.65 2.20 -7.55
CA ARG A 153 11.42 3.09 -8.71
C ARG A 153 12.20 2.63 -9.94
N GLN A 154 13.47 2.27 -9.78
CA GLN A 154 14.33 1.86 -10.89
C GLN A 154 13.90 0.52 -11.47
N ASP A 155 13.52 -0.43 -10.62
CA ASP A 155 13.04 -1.74 -11.07
C ASP A 155 11.71 -1.62 -11.82
N TYR A 156 10.77 -0.79 -11.33
CA TYR A 156 9.53 -0.52 -12.07
C TYR A 156 9.79 0.18 -13.41
N MET A 157 10.71 1.14 -13.46
CA MET A 157 11.13 1.77 -14.74
C MET A 157 11.72 0.75 -15.72
N ARG A 158 12.49 -0.23 -15.23
CA ARG A 158 13.04 -1.31 -16.07
C ARG A 158 11.91 -2.18 -16.63
N PHE A 159 10.94 -2.55 -15.80
CA PHE A 159 9.74 -3.26 -16.24
C PHE A 159 8.98 -2.48 -17.32
N CYS A 160 8.66 -1.20 -17.08
CA CYS A 160 7.98 -0.35 -18.07
C CYS A 160 8.76 -0.21 -19.40
N ARG A 161 10.10 -0.21 -19.36
CA ARG A 161 10.91 -0.19 -20.59
C ARG A 161 10.86 -1.52 -21.31
N SER A 162 10.78 -2.64 -20.58
CA SER A 162 10.73 -3.98 -21.17
C SER A 162 9.39 -4.31 -21.86
N SER A 163 8.32 -3.55 -21.56
CA SER A 163 7.02 -3.72 -22.23
C SER A 163 6.91 -3.01 -23.59
N ILE A 164 7.96 -2.29 -24.00
CA ILE A 164 8.03 -1.58 -25.28
C ILE A 164 8.86 -2.42 -26.27
N PRO A 165 8.44 -2.57 -27.55
CA PRO A 165 9.25 -3.23 -28.57
C PRO A 165 10.63 -2.60 -28.71
N GLY A 166 11.67 -3.43 -28.85
CA GLY A 166 13.07 -2.96 -28.87
C GLY A 166 13.44 -2.07 -30.06
N ASP A 167 12.65 -2.09 -31.12
CA ASP A 167 12.77 -1.27 -32.33
C ASP A 167 11.90 -0.01 -32.31
N MET A 168 11.09 0.20 -31.26
CA MET A 168 10.29 1.41 -31.12
C MET A 168 11.18 2.62 -30.81
N SER A 169 11.11 3.64 -31.66
CA SER A 169 11.76 4.94 -31.43
C SER A 169 10.72 6.03 -31.24
N LEU A 170 10.97 6.93 -30.28
CA LEU A 170 10.22 8.18 -30.08
C LEU A 170 10.98 9.39 -30.63
N GLU A 171 12.05 9.16 -31.40
CA GLU A 171 12.83 10.22 -32.02
C GLU A 171 11.97 11.10 -32.95
N GLY A 172 12.18 12.41 -32.90
CA GLY A 172 11.39 13.38 -33.67
C GLY A 172 10.04 13.75 -33.05
N LEU A 173 9.60 13.09 -31.97
CA LEU A 173 8.36 13.45 -31.26
C LEU A 173 8.62 14.50 -30.18
N LYS A 174 7.70 15.45 -30.04
CA LYS A 174 7.61 16.36 -28.89
C LYS A 174 6.50 15.86 -27.95
N ILE A 175 6.89 15.33 -26.81
CA ILE A 175 5.95 14.76 -25.82
C ILE A 175 5.84 15.71 -24.63
N VAL A 176 4.61 16.03 -24.24
CA VAL A 176 4.31 16.80 -23.02
C VAL A 176 3.64 15.86 -22.04
N VAL A 177 4.15 15.80 -20.80
CA VAL A 177 3.64 14.93 -19.75
C VAL A 177 3.19 15.81 -18.58
N ASP A 178 1.92 15.67 -18.21
CA ASP A 178 1.39 16.21 -16.95
C ASP A 178 1.19 15.04 -15.98
N CYS A 179 2.05 14.95 -14.97
CA CYS A 179 1.98 13.90 -13.95
C CYS A 179 0.96 14.19 -12.84
N SER A 180 0.12 15.22 -12.99
CA SER A 180 -0.91 15.63 -12.02
C SER A 180 -0.36 15.93 -10.61
N HIS A 181 0.93 16.29 -10.52
CA HIS A 181 1.68 16.34 -9.26
C HIS A 181 1.56 15.07 -8.41
N GLY A 182 1.23 13.93 -9.03
CA GLY A 182 0.95 12.65 -8.40
C GLY A 182 2.15 11.71 -8.40
N ALA A 183 1.92 10.43 -8.09
CA ALA A 183 2.97 9.44 -7.85
C ALA A 183 3.89 9.13 -9.06
N GLY A 184 3.47 9.48 -10.28
CA GLY A 184 4.23 9.26 -11.52
C GLY A 184 5.18 10.38 -11.90
N TYR A 185 5.51 11.29 -10.97
CA TYR A 185 6.44 12.40 -11.20
C TYR A 185 7.90 11.95 -11.35
#